data_AF-A0A7V6UB96-F1
#
_entry.id   AF-A0A7V6UB96-F1
#
_cell.length_a   1.000
_cell.length_b   1.000
_cell.length_c   1.000
_cell.angle_alpha   90.00
_cell.angle_beta   90.00
_cell.angle_gamma   90.00
#
_symmetry.space_group_name_H-M   'P 1'
#
loop_
_entity.id
_entity.type
_entity.pdbx_description
1 polymer ?
#
loop_
_entity_poly.entity_id
_entity_poly.type
_entity_poly.pdbx_seq_one_letter_code
_entity_poly.pdbx_strand_id
1 'polypeptide(L)'
;MQETLLWLSMVTSAETVSKMPLYMSNGVSSNTLISLVRNNKSVKSVKHIGIDDWAFKKQKIYGTLTCDLETRRLIDILPNRDSETLLSWLKENPYISVVCHDRSSVYAGAVSKALPEAMQIVDRWHLQKIYLILWFVIFKLNIQKG
;
A
#
# COMPACT_ATOMS: atom_id res chain seq x y z
N MET A 1 26.78 -6.17 12.03
CA MET A 1 26.85 -4.69 12.02
C MET A 1 25.78 -4.08 11.11
N GLN A 2 25.69 -4.50 9.84
CA GLN A 2 24.71 -3.96 8.88
C GLN A 2 23.24 -4.27 9.24
N GLU A 3 22.93 -5.47 9.71
CA GLU A 3 21.57 -5.84 10.17
C GLU A 3 21.10 -5.01 11.37
N THR A 4 21.97 -4.76 12.35
CA THR A 4 21.68 -3.90 13.51
C THR A 4 21.39 -2.46 13.08
N LEU A 5 22.16 -1.92 12.13
CA LEU A 5 21.94 -0.56 11.60
C LEU A 5 20.62 -0.46 10.85
N LEU A 6 20.30 -1.48 10.06
CA LEU A 6 19.03 -1.60 9.35
C LEU A 6 17.86 -1.64 10.35
N TRP A 7 17.92 -2.52 11.35
CA TRP A 7 16.86 -2.64 12.36
C TRP A 7 16.63 -1.33 13.13
N LEU A 8 17.70 -0.70 13.63
CA LEU A 8 17.63 0.59 14.31
C LEU A 8 17.04 1.68 13.41
N SER A 9 17.43 1.70 12.13
CA SER A 9 16.94 2.71 11.17
C SER A 9 15.46 2.51 10.83
N MET A 10 14.95 1.27 10.87
CA MET A 10 13.53 0.96 10.67
C MET A 10 12.67 1.29 11.89
N VAL A 11 13.21 1.16 13.11
CA VAL A 11 12.49 1.45 14.36
C VAL A 11 12.49 2.95 14.69
N THR A 12 13.57 3.66 14.32
CA THR A 12 13.74 5.08 14.63
C THR A 12 13.75 5.92 13.35
N SER A 13 14.93 6.30 12.85
CA SER A 13 15.13 6.91 11.54
C SER A 13 16.61 6.77 11.14
N ALA A 14 16.89 6.85 9.83
CA ALA A 14 18.26 6.87 9.32
C ALA A 14 19.09 8.04 9.89
N GLU A 15 18.46 9.19 10.18
CA GLU A 15 19.15 10.36 10.70
C GLU A 15 19.53 10.19 12.19
N THR A 16 18.62 9.66 12.99
CA THR A 16 18.89 9.34 14.40
C THR A 16 20.03 8.35 14.54
N VAL A 17 20.03 7.29 13.73
CA VAL A 17 21.06 6.24 13.77
C VAL A 17 22.41 6.76 13.29
N SER A 18 22.45 7.64 12.28
CA SER A 18 23.72 8.26 11.82
C SER A 18 24.41 9.15 12.86
N LYS A 19 23.65 9.62 13.86
CA LYS A 19 24.16 10.47 14.95
C LYS A 19 24.44 9.67 16.23
N MET A 20 24.23 8.35 16.24
CA MET A 20 24.43 7.52 17.43
C MET A 20 25.92 7.26 17.71
N PRO A 21 26.38 7.43 18.98
CA PRO A 21 27.78 7.25 19.34
C PRO A 21 28.33 5.83 19.14
N LEU A 22 27.47 4.81 19.23
CA LEU A 22 27.86 3.40 19.17
C LEU A 22 28.50 2.96 17.83
N TYR A 23 28.34 3.74 16.75
CA TYR A 23 28.86 3.41 15.41
C TYR A 23 29.99 4.35 14.94
N MET A 24 30.52 5.19 15.84
CA MET A 24 31.46 6.27 15.53
C MET A 24 32.87 5.81 15.07
N SER A 25 33.24 4.54 15.14
CA SER A 25 34.55 4.09 14.63
C SER A 25 34.63 4.07 13.10
N ASN A 26 33.50 3.99 12.38
CA ASN A 26 33.44 3.96 10.90
C ASN A 26 32.40 4.92 10.27
N GLY A 27 31.73 5.78 11.05
CA GLY A 27 30.89 6.89 10.57
C GLY A 27 29.90 6.55 9.45
N VAL A 28 28.76 5.91 9.76
CA VAL A 28 27.75 5.58 8.75
C VAL A 28 26.80 6.77 8.52
N SER A 29 26.78 7.31 7.29
CA SER A 29 25.90 8.43 6.92
C SER A 29 24.42 8.04 6.87
N SER A 30 23.53 9.02 7.05
CA SER A 30 22.08 8.82 6.89
C SER A 30 21.73 8.32 5.48
N ASN A 31 22.44 8.78 4.44
CA ASN A 31 22.24 8.31 3.06
C ASN A 31 22.57 6.83 2.88
N THR A 32 23.64 6.35 3.54
CA THR A 32 24.01 4.94 3.56
C THR A 32 22.92 4.10 4.22
N LEU A 33 22.36 4.58 5.33
CA LEU A 33 21.26 3.91 6.03
C LEU A 33 19.96 3.91 5.21
N ILE A 34 19.64 5.02 4.53
CA ILE A 34 18.50 5.09 3.60
C ILE A 34 18.69 4.09 2.45
N SER A 35 19.90 4.00 1.90
CA SER A 35 20.22 3.01 0.87
C SER A 35 20.03 1.58 1.39
N LEU A 36 20.47 1.29 2.60
CA LEU A 36 20.28 -0.01 3.27
C LEU A 36 18.80 -0.34 3.46
N VAL A 37 18.00 0.60 3.94
CA VAL A 37 16.55 0.42 4.11
C VAL A 37 15.86 0.18 2.76
N ARG A 38 16.20 0.98 1.73
CA ARG A 38 15.62 0.83 0.37
C ARG A 38 15.98 -0.50 -0.29
N ASN A 39 17.20 -0.99 -0.06
CA ASN A 39 17.68 -2.22 -0.65
C ASN A 39 17.26 -3.47 0.15
N ASN A 40 16.69 -3.29 1.35
CA ASN A 40 16.15 -4.39 2.14
C ASN A 40 14.76 -4.80 1.62
N LYS A 41 14.72 -5.51 0.49
CA LYS A 41 13.50 -6.11 -0.05
C LYS A 41 13.22 -7.44 0.64
N SER A 42 12.57 -7.43 1.81
CA SER A 42 12.00 -8.65 2.39
C SER A 42 10.58 -8.88 1.89
N VAL A 43 10.42 -9.19 0.60
CA VAL A 43 9.11 -9.63 0.10
C VAL A 43 9.00 -11.13 0.39
N LYS A 44 8.48 -11.47 1.58
CA LYS A 44 7.91 -12.80 1.78
C LYS A 44 6.79 -12.97 0.75
N SER A 45 6.60 -14.17 0.23
CA SER A 45 5.46 -14.47 -0.66
C SER A 45 4.15 -14.07 0.04
N VAL A 46 3.57 -12.94 -0.37
CA VAL A 46 2.33 -12.42 0.21
C VAL A 46 1.15 -13.00 -0.57
N LYS A 47 0.19 -13.58 0.16
CA LYS A 47 -1.02 -14.17 -0.44
C LYS A 47 -2.23 -13.25 -0.39
N HIS A 48 -2.30 -12.39 0.62
CA HIS A 48 -3.46 -11.53 0.88
C HIS A 48 -3.03 -10.07 0.94
N ILE A 49 -3.52 -9.26 0.01
CA ILE A 49 -3.10 -7.86 -0.09
C ILE A 49 -4.27 -6.88 0.00
N GLY A 50 -4.00 -5.70 0.56
CA GLY A 50 -4.85 -4.52 0.49
C GLY A 50 -4.31 -3.54 -0.52
N ILE A 51 -5.19 -2.87 -1.26
CA ILE A 51 -4.86 -1.82 -2.24
C ILE A 51 -5.64 -0.56 -1.88
N ASP A 52 -4.95 0.57 -1.78
CA ASP A 52 -5.55 1.87 -1.49
C ASP A 52 -4.79 3.02 -2.19
N ASP A 53 -5.41 4.20 -2.25
CA ASP A 53 -4.81 5.42 -2.79
C ASP A 53 -3.84 6.04 -1.77
N TRP A 54 -2.62 6.35 -2.20
CA TRP A 54 -1.62 7.05 -1.39
C TRP A 54 -1.34 8.47 -1.90
N ALA A 55 -1.44 9.48 -1.04
CA ALA A 55 -1.12 10.86 -1.41
C ALA A 55 0.33 11.22 -1.04
N PHE A 56 1.22 11.36 -2.03
CA PHE A 56 2.63 11.74 -1.78
C PHE A 56 2.82 13.19 -1.33
N LYS A 57 1.96 14.10 -1.79
CA LYS A 57 2.03 15.55 -1.47
C LYS A 57 0.63 16.14 -1.48
N LYS A 58 0.16 16.67 -0.34
CA LYS A 58 -1.13 17.39 -0.12
C LYS A 58 -2.14 17.19 -1.27
N GLN A 59 -2.63 15.96 -1.46
CA GLN A 59 -3.70 15.62 -2.42
C GLN A 59 -3.45 15.97 -3.91
N LYS A 60 -2.20 16.18 -4.34
CA LYS A 60 -1.87 16.51 -5.74
C LYS A 60 -1.36 15.33 -6.56
N ILE A 61 -0.61 14.43 -5.93
CA ILE A 61 0.01 13.28 -6.59
C ILE A 61 -0.41 12.04 -5.81
N TYR A 62 -1.12 11.15 -6.50
CA TYR A 62 -1.64 9.90 -5.95
C TYR A 62 -0.88 8.72 -6.54
N GLY A 63 -0.39 7.87 -5.64
CA GLY A 63 0.12 6.54 -5.93
C GLY A 63 -0.84 5.47 -5.46
N THR A 64 -0.44 4.21 -5.64
CA THR A 64 -1.18 3.06 -5.15
C THR A 64 -0.37 2.40 -4.04
N LEU A 65 -0.94 2.29 -2.84
CA LEU A 65 -0.34 1.59 -1.72
C LEU A 65 -0.78 0.14 -1.73
N THR A 66 0.17 -0.77 -1.57
CA THR A 66 -0.09 -2.19 -1.38
C THR A 66 0.38 -2.61 0.01
N CYS A 67 -0.46 -3.33 0.73
CA CYS A 67 -0.14 -3.82 2.07
C CYS A 67 -0.49 -5.30 2.22
N ASP A 68 0.22 -5.99 3.10
CA ASP A 68 -0.08 -7.36 3.49
C ASP A 68 -1.18 -7.33 4.55
N LEU A 69 -2.31 -7.98 4.26
CA LEU A 69 -3.45 -7.99 5.17
C LEU A 69 -3.22 -8.86 6.41
N GLU A 70 -2.32 -9.84 6.35
CA GLU A 70 -1.99 -10.71 7.47
C GLU A 70 -1.07 -9.99 8.45
N THR A 71 0.04 -9.44 7.93
CA THR A 71 1.06 -8.80 8.77
C THR A 71 0.80 -7.32 9.02
N ARG A 72 -0.17 -6.72 8.30
CA ARG A 72 -0.47 -5.28 8.31
C ARG A 72 0.73 -4.41 7.97
N ARG A 73 1.64 -4.93 7.15
CA ARG A 73 2.84 -4.23 6.71
C ARG A 73 2.68 -3.73 5.29
N LEU A 74 3.28 -2.59 5.02
CA LEU A 74 3.39 -2.08 3.67
C LEU A 74 4.28 -3.00 2.84
N ILE A 75 3.79 -3.37 1.66
CA ILE A 75 4.54 -4.16 0.68
C ILE A 75 5.23 -3.20 -0.27
N ASP A 76 4.46 -2.29 -0.88
CA ASP A 76 4.97 -1.33 -1.84
C ASP A 76 4.12 -0.05 -1.92
N ILE A 77 4.70 1.01 -2.48
CA ILE A 77 3.98 2.22 -2.88
C ILE A 77 4.31 2.48 -4.35
N LEU A 78 3.34 2.20 -5.21
CA LEU A 78 3.44 2.45 -6.64
C LEU A 78 3.30 3.96 -6.91
N PRO A 79 4.08 4.51 -7.86
CA PRO A 79 4.13 5.95 -8.10
C PRO A 79 2.83 6.52 -8.67
N ASN A 80 2.00 5.69 -9.33
CA ASN A 80 0.79 6.11 -10.02
C ASN A 80 -0.46 5.35 -9.54
N ARG A 81 -1.62 5.92 -9.85
CA ARG A 81 -2.96 5.33 -9.62
C ARG A 81 -3.53 4.63 -10.88
N ASP A 82 -2.74 4.52 -11.95
CA ASP A 82 -3.24 3.91 -13.18
C ASP A 82 -3.34 2.38 -13.08
N SER A 83 -4.20 1.80 -13.93
CA SER A 83 -4.42 0.36 -13.97
C SER A 83 -3.20 -0.39 -14.51
N GLU A 84 -2.37 0.24 -15.33
CA GLU A 84 -1.24 -0.38 -16.01
C GLU A 84 -0.06 -0.64 -15.06
N THR A 85 0.24 0.33 -14.20
CA THR A 85 1.25 0.22 -13.14
C THR A 85 0.86 -0.87 -12.15
N LEU A 86 -0.40 -0.87 -11.69
CA LEU A 86 -0.89 -1.91 -10.79
C LEU A 86 -0.89 -3.30 -11.47
N LEU A 87 -1.36 -3.39 -12.71
CA LEU A 87 -1.38 -4.65 -13.47
C LEU A 87 0.03 -5.24 -13.63
N SER A 88 1.02 -4.40 -13.95
CA SER A 88 2.41 -4.84 -14.10
C SER A 88 2.96 -5.37 -12.77
N TRP A 89 2.71 -4.65 -11.68
CA TRP A 89 3.12 -5.08 -10.35
C TRP A 89 2.45 -6.38 -9.91
N LEU A 90 1.15 -6.56 -10.19
CA LEU A 90 0.43 -7.80 -9.86
C LEU A 90 0.95 -9.01 -10.65
N LYS A 91 1.36 -8.82 -11.91
CA LYS A 91 1.98 -9.89 -12.72
C LYS A 91 3.32 -10.35 -12.16
N GLU A 92 4.07 -9.47 -11.51
CA GLU A 92 5.31 -9.81 -10.80
C GLU A 92 5.05 -10.54 -9.47
N ASN A 93 3.80 -10.51 -8.98
CA ASN A 93 3.39 -11.13 -7.72
C ASN A 93 2.26 -12.16 -7.92
N PRO A 94 2.49 -13.25 -8.69
CA PRO A 94 1.45 -14.22 -9.06
C PRO A 94 0.91 -15.06 -7.90
N TYR A 95 1.57 -15.02 -6.73
CA TYR A 95 1.18 -15.81 -5.55
C TYR A 95 0.02 -15.20 -4.76
N ILE A 96 -0.41 -14.00 -5.13
CA ILE A 96 -1.53 -13.31 -4.50
C ILE A 96 -2.82 -14.03 -4.85
N SER A 97 -3.55 -14.49 -3.82
CA SER A 97 -4.82 -15.20 -3.95
C SER A 97 -6.02 -14.36 -3.50
N VAL A 98 -5.82 -13.32 -2.69
CA VAL A 98 -6.88 -12.42 -2.24
C VAL A 98 -6.43 -10.97 -2.35
N VAL A 99 -7.30 -10.14 -2.92
CA VAL A 99 -7.09 -8.70 -3.04
C VAL A 99 -8.27 -7.96 -2.42
N CYS A 100 -8.01 -7.17 -1.38
CA CYS A 100 -8.97 -6.23 -0.80
C CYS A 100 -8.71 -4.83 -1.37
N HIS A 101 -9.72 -4.15 -1.90
CA HIS A 101 -9.56 -2.80 -2.43
C HIS A 101 -10.83 -1.96 -2.26
N ASP A 102 -10.70 -0.64 -2.43
CA ASP A 102 -11.84 0.26 -2.56
C ASP A 102 -12.58 -0.03 -3.88
N ARG A 103 -13.86 0.30 -4.05
CA ARG A 103 -14.62 -0.06 -5.27
C ARG A 103 -14.17 0.64 -6.57
N SER A 104 -12.92 1.11 -6.64
CA SER A 104 -12.26 1.55 -7.85
C SER A 104 -12.37 0.50 -8.96
N SER A 105 -13.08 0.86 -10.02
CA SER A 105 -13.17 0.06 -11.24
C SER A 105 -11.81 -0.10 -11.94
N VAL A 106 -10.90 0.86 -11.71
CA VAL A 106 -9.52 0.82 -12.21
C VAL A 106 -8.76 -0.33 -11.56
N TYR A 107 -8.86 -0.47 -10.25
CA TYR A 107 -8.21 -1.55 -9.50
C TYR A 107 -8.84 -2.91 -9.76
N ALA A 108 -10.18 -2.98 -9.73
CA ALA A 108 -10.88 -4.22 -10.06
C ALA A 108 -10.49 -4.74 -11.46
N GLY A 109 -10.46 -3.84 -12.45
CA GLY A 109 -10.07 -4.18 -13.82
C GLY A 109 -8.61 -4.64 -13.94
N ALA A 110 -7.69 -4.01 -13.19
CA ALA A 110 -6.29 -4.42 -13.17
C ALA A 110 -6.11 -5.81 -12.52
N VAL A 111 -6.78 -6.05 -11.40
CA VAL A 111 -6.73 -7.34 -10.68
C VAL A 111 -7.32 -8.46 -11.53
N SER A 112 -8.51 -8.28 -12.10
CA SER A 112 -9.13 -9.30 -12.96
C SER A 112 -8.27 -9.67 -14.17
N LYS A 113 -7.47 -8.72 -14.69
CA LYS A 113 -6.56 -8.97 -15.82
C LYS A 113 -5.25 -9.63 -15.41
N ALA A 114 -4.69 -9.26 -14.26
CA ALA A 114 -3.39 -9.76 -13.81
C ALA A 114 -3.51 -11.10 -13.07
N LEU A 115 -4.56 -11.27 -12.26
CA LEU A 115 -4.79 -12.39 -11.37
C LEU A 115 -6.27 -12.84 -11.47
N PRO A 116 -6.67 -13.51 -12.56
CA PRO A 116 -8.06 -13.89 -12.80
C PRO A 116 -8.62 -14.85 -11.74
N GLU A 117 -7.76 -15.65 -11.12
CA GLU A 117 -8.14 -16.61 -10.06
C GLU A 117 -8.14 -15.96 -8.65
N ALA A 118 -7.69 -14.71 -8.52
CA ALA A 118 -7.63 -14.06 -7.21
C ALA A 118 -9.02 -13.57 -6.77
N MET A 119 -9.37 -13.85 -5.52
CA MET A 119 -10.61 -13.39 -4.92
C MET A 119 -10.54 -11.89 -4.64
N GLN A 120 -11.47 -11.13 -5.20
CA GLN A 120 -11.60 -9.70 -4.94
C GLN A 120 -12.61 -9.43 -3.82
N ILE A 121 -12.16 -8.72 -2.80
CA ILE A 121 -12.96 -8.30 -1.64
C ILE A 121 -13.07 -6.78 -1.64
N VAL A 122 -14.26 -6.27 -1.38
CA VAL A 122 -14.48 -4.84 -1.17
C VAL A 122 -14.23 -4.50 0.29
N ASP A 123 -13.41 -3.48 0.55
CA ASP A 123 -13.17 -3.04 1.92
C ASP A 123 -14.47 -2.56 2.62
N ARG A 124 -14.64 -3.03 3.86
CA ARG A 124 -15.80 -2.80 4.73
C ARG A 124 -16.09 -1.32 4.97
N TRP A 125 -15.04 -0.49 5.03
CA TRP A 125 -15.18 0.94 5.33
C TRP A 125 -15.87 1.67 4.18
N HIS A 126 -15.69 1.20 2.95
CA HIS A 126 -16.42 1.70 1.80
C HIS A 126 -17.86 1.20 1.74
N LEU A 127 -18.14 -0.02 2.20
CA LEU A 127 -19.51 -0.53 2.29
C LEU A 127 -20.39 0.35 3.21
N GLN A 128 -19.87 0.81 4.35
CA GLN A 128 -20.60 1.72 5.24
C GLN A 128 -20.97 3.04 4.55
N LYS A 129 -20.05 3.62 3.77
CA LYS A 129 -20.33 4.83 2.97
C LYS A 129 -21.37 4.59 1.87
N ILE A 130 -21.37 3.41 1.25
CA ILE A 130 -22.29 3.06 0.16
C ILE A 130 -23.72 2.92 0.67
N TYR A 131 -23.93 2.28 1.82
CA TYR A 131 -25.26 2.24 2.44
C TYR A 131 -25.75 3.65 2.80
N LEU A 132 -24.86 4.53 3.27
CA LEU A 132 -25.20 5.93 3.55
C LEU A 132 -25.60 6.69 2.28
N ILE A 133 -24.88 6.50 1.16
CA ILE A 133 -25.16 7.14 -0.13
C ILE A 133 -26.44 6.60 -0.76
N LEU A 134 -26.65 5.28 -0.79
CA LEU A 134 -27.88 4.66 -1.28
C LEU A 134 -29.09 5.11 -0.47
N TRP A 135 -28.96 5.18 0.86
CA TRP A 135 -30.00 5.71 1.72
C TRP A 135 -30.31 7.17 1.39
N PHE A 136 -29.29 8.03 1.21
CA PHE A 136 -29.49 9.44 0.85
C PHE A 136 -30.15 9.61 -0.53
N VAL A 137 -29.78 8.80 -1.53
CA VAL A 137 -30.36 8.83 -2.88
C VAL A 137 -31.81 8.35 -2.87
N ILE A 138 -32.10 7.23 -2.21
CA ILE A 138 -33.47 6.69 -2.08
C ILE A 138 -34.36 7.66 -1.30
N PHE A 139 -33.85 8.25 -0.22
CA PHE A 139 -34.57 9.23 0.59
C PHE A 139 -34.86 10.52 -0.19
N LYS A 140 -33.89 11.06 -0.94
CA LYS A 140 -34.14 12.23 -1.80
C LYS A 140 -35.13 11.96 -2.92
N LEU A 141 -35.07 10.79 -3.55
CA LEU A 141 -36.00 10.41 -4.63
C LEU A 141 -37.44 10.19 -4.11
N ASN A 142 -37.60 9.79 -2.84
CA ASN A 142 -38.91 9.68 -2.20
C ASN A 142 -39.48 11.03 -1.72
N ILE A 143 -38.63 12.02 -1.39
CA ILE A 143 -39.09 13.37 -1.05
C ILE A 143 -39.57 14.15 -2.27
N GLN A 144 -39.00 13.93 -3.45
CA GLN A 144 -39.41 14.65 -4.67
C GLN A 144 -40.66 14.08 -5.36
N LYS A 145 -41.18 12.94 -4.88
CA LYS A 145 -42.39 12.29 -5.40
C LYS A 145 -43.61 12.45 -4.50
N GLY A 146 -43.50 13.22 -3.41
CA GLY A 146 -44.58 13.55 -2.48
C GLY A 146 -44.98 15.01 -2.54
#